data_AF-A0A2H5FN14-F1
#
_entry.id   AF-A0A2H5FN14-F1
#
_cell.length_a   1.000
_cell.length_b   1.000
_cell.length_c   1.000
_cell.angle_alpha   90.00
_cell.angle_beta   90.00
_cell.angle_gamma   90.00
#
_symmetry.space_group_name_H-M   'P 1'
#
loop_
_entity.id
_entity.type
_entity.pdbx_description
1 polymer ?
#
loop_
_entity_poly.entity_id
_entity_poly.type
_entity_poly.pdbx_seq_one_letter_code
_entity_poly.pdbx_strand_id
1 'polypeptide(L)'
;MEVMSTTAKSRSTFTSDAIHNRNCYAYFLQLKPLLNKKINALLPVFTKVQSLMMQEYSENYPYGDLYSSCIASLEEFISNNSINKIKILDDLVQAVYHNDNHILEKPSEWINDIGAKTRPQKPTANKIKQKIKDTDNPINQRTPNNVGGVFSRLYSLFSKDFKPQYETNLPTIKNYSYKNGLDPIEYRFSTQAQRHNGKTRVSPLFTRWLQINAEKSSSTQPICHIYFNNLGLDRSDLNIAGSKERQFTLELHKLEKNPSYKVLVITLPAHEGLMDSNHYKINNDRLPILSIFNEFLDVAKGKHHTSGISDFKMSREARKQLFGTVKNEEIILKRLLKKSFKAQGLEKNHFISTAQKQAIWLHFIKYELTNYIIGTIQPNSFNFSCKDAIDRGALSSSYYNLIRSFELNTPITRKEFERSIDAAAASIKGRGMNFHRKIIWNALNVYVNANYVKLLANPEKSWLIYWRDMNCPHSQAEELLKIRLEQTMKQFKQLPEDEKSENSKRLGLQLLSTILKLNEQKVSGKRLLLEVVSRTSDLMHLSTKKSIKNYQSLANELRINHPALYVLGGLMELLLGAIFYLPSLGYSQKMIDHGLATANTGFFASDRTKLSDEILQFSLIEAHNFNIV
;
A
#
# COMPACT_ATOMS: atom_id res chain seq x y z
N MET A 1 29.42 32.91 39.07
CA MET A 1 29.96 31.81 38.23
C MET A 1 28.96 30.67 38.32
N GLU A 2 28.03 30.54 37.37
CA GLU A 2 28.22 29.81 36.08
C GLU A 2 28.50 28.32 36.33
N VAL A 3 27.77 27.32 35.81
CA VAL A 3 26.82 27.26 34.68
C VAL A 3 25.84 26.11 34.96
N MET A 4 24.54 26.36 34.99
CA MET A 4 23.54 25.31 34.73
C MET A 4 23.33 25.24 33.21
N SER A 5 24.05 24.32 32.57
CA SER A 5 23.86 23.99 31.16
C SER A 5 22.72 22.98 31.05
N THR A 6 21.49 23.46 30.99
CA THR A 6 20.37 22.68 30.45
C THR A 6 20.33 22.88 28.94
N THR A 7 21.21 22.20 28.22
CA THR A 7 20.98 21.95 26.79
C THR A 7 19.83 20.95 26.66
N ALA A 8 18.59 21.45 26.82
CA ALA A 8 17.43 20.78 26.26
C ALA A 8 17.63 20.76 24.74
N LYS A 9 18.09 19.63 24.21
CA LYS A 9 18.09 19.40 22.76
C LYS A 9 16.68 19.69 22.26
N SER A 10 16.54 20.75 21.47
CA SER A 10 15.35 21.01 20.65
C SER A 10 15.00 19.72 19.91
N ARG A 11 14.01 18.98 20.43
CA ARG A 11 13.47 17.80 19.77
C ARG A 11 12.75 18.33 18.55
N SER A 12 13.29 18.05 17.36
CA SER A 12 12.66 18.39 16.09
C SER A 12 11.16 18.04 16.12
N THR A 13 10.33 19.02 15.78
CA THR A 13 8.84 19.07 15.75
C THR A 13 8.19 18.12 14.73
N PHE A 14 8.83 17.00 14.41
CA PHE A 14 8.40 16.07 13.37
C PHE A 14 7.47 14.98 13.91
N THR A 15 6.27 15.37 14.36
CA THR A 15 5.22 14.47 14.87
C THR A 15 4.12 14.26 13.84
N SER A 16 3.25 13.25 14.03
CA SER A 16 2.10 13.04 13.13
C SER A 16 1.10 14.19 13.22
N ASP A 17 0.93 14.77 14.41
CA ASP A 17 0.10 15.93 14.63
C ASP A 17 0.64 17.19 13.91
N ALA A 18 1.94 17.48 14.02
CA ALA A 18 2.55 18.61 13.32
C ALA A 18 2.46 18.45 11.79
N ILE A 19 2.64 17.23 11.27
CA ILE A 19 2.45 16.93 9.85
C ILE A 19 0.99 17.16 9.44
N HIS A 20 0.03 16.66 10.23
CA HIS A 20 -1.39 16.88 9.96
C HIS A 20 -1.74 18.37 9.96
N ASN A 21 -1.24 19.11 10.95
CA ASN A 21 -1.45 20.55 11.08
C ASN A 21 -0.92 21.32 9.85
N ARG A 22 0.29 20.99 9.38
CA ARG A 22 0.87 21.55 8.14
C ARG A 22 0.06 21.17 6.90
N ASN A 23 -0.43 19.94 6.82
CA ASN A 23 -1.24 19.49 5.70
C ASN A 23 -2.59 20.23 5.65
N CYS A 24 -3.22 20.51 6.80
CA CYS A 24 -4.42 21.33 6.87
C CYS A 24 -4.16 22.77 6.43
N TYR A 25 -3.02 23.36 6.81
CA TYR A 25 -2.60 24.67 6.30
C TYR A 25 -2.45 24.66 4.77
N ALA A 26 -1.74 23.68 4.21
CA ALA A 26 -1.57 23.54 2.77
C ALA A 26 -2.91 23.34 2.04
N TYR A 27 -3.83 22.58 2.65
CA TYR A 27 -5.18 22.39 2.14
C TYR A 27 -5.98 23.70 2.09
N PHE A 28 -5.86 24.55 3.13
CA PHE A 28 -6.53 25.85 3.17
C PHE A 28 -5.98 26.87 2.16
N LEU A 29 -4.69 26.81 1.83
CA LEU A 29 -4.13 27.67 0.77
C LEU A 29 -4.85 27.47 -0.57
N GLN A 30 -5.30 26.25 -0.87
CA GLN A 30 -6.09 25.95 -2.07
C GLN A 30 -7.53 26.48 -2.00
N LEU A 31 -8.09 26.63 -0.79
CA LEU A 31 -9.43 27.20 -0.62
C LEU A 31 -9.43 28.73 -0.59
N LYS A 32 -8.29 29.35 -0.20
CA LYS A 32 -8.14 30.80 -0.03
C LYS A 32 -8.71 31.64 -1.18
N PRO A 33 -8.47 31.33 -2.48
CA PRO A 33 -8.94 32.17 -3.59
C PRO A 33 -10.46 32.29 -3.68
N LEU A 34 -11.20 31.35 -3.07
CA LEU A 34 -12.65 31.29 -3.11
C LEU A 34 -13.32 32.02 -1.95
N LEU A 35 -12.54 32.40 -0.92
CA LEU A 35 -13.08 33.02 0.29
C LEU A 35 -13.29 34.52 0.06
N ASN A 36 -14.53 34.97 0.24
CA ASN A 36 -14.94 36.36 0.09
C ASN A 36 -16.05 36.72 1.09
N LYS A 37 -16.44 38.00 1.13
CA LYS A 37 -17.48 38.49 2.06
C LYS A 37 -18.79 37.70 1.98
N LYS A 38 -19.19 37.26 0.78
CA LYS A 38 -20.43 36.50 0.55
C LYS A 38 -20.33 35.09 1.14
N ILE A 39 -19.24 34.38 0.88
CA ILE A 39 -18.98 33.05 1.45
C ILE A 39 -18.90 33.14 2.98
N ASN A 40 -18.16 34.11 3.52
CA ASN A 40 -18.00 34.29 4.95
C ASN A 40 -19.31 34.68 5.66
N ALA A 41 -20.19 35.43 5.00
CA ALA A 41 -21.51 35.73 5.56
C ALA A 41 -22.39 34.47 5.70
N LEU A 42 -22.25 33.52 4.78
CA LEU A 42 -22.98 32.24 4.83
C LEU A 42 -22.31 31.24 5.79
N LEU A 43 -20.99 31.25 5.86
CA LEU A 43 -20.17 30.33 6.66
C LEU A 43 -19.14 31.12 7.49
N PRO A 44 -19.54 31.75 8.61
CA PRO A 44 -18.67 32.64 9.38
C PRO A 44 -17.32 32.03 9.80
N VAL A 45 -17.26 30.71 10.01
CA VAL A 45 -16.03 29.97 10.34
C VAL A 45 -14.91 30.17 9.30
N PHE A 46 -15.24 30.39 8.02
CA PHE A 46 -14.26 30.62 6.96
C PHE A 46 -13.60 32.00 7.02
N THR A 47 -14.18 32.96 7.75
CA THR A 47 -13.53 34.26 8.02
C THR A 47 -12.17 34.06 8.71
N LYS A 48 -12.10 33.06 9.61
CA LYS A 48 -10.86 32.73 10.30
C LYS A 48 -9.82 32.17 9.34
N VAL A 49 -10.22 31.28 8.42
CA VAL A 49 -9.34 30.77 7.36
C VAL A 49 -8.78 31.92 6.54
N GLN A 50 -9.63 32.84 6.07
CA GLN A 50 -9.19 33.98 5.27
C GLN A 50 -8.16 34.83 6.02
N SER A 51 -8.37 35.11 7.30
CA SER A 51 -7.42 35.89 8.11
C SER A 51 -6.07 35.18 8.31
N LEU A 52 -6.09 33.87 8.55
CA LEU A 52 -4.88 33.09 8.81
C LEU A 52 -4.06 32.84 7.55
N MET A 53 -4.70 32.69 6.39
CA MET A 53 -4.00 32.49 5.12
C MET A 53 -3.34 33.77 4.59
N MET A 54 -3.46 34.90 5.29
CA MET A 54 -2.68 36.12 5.06
C MET A 54 -1.37 36.14 5.86
N GLN A 55 -1.19 35.19 6.77
CA GLN A 55 -0.03 35.06 7.64
C GLN A 55 0.79 33.84 7.22
N GLU A 56 2.06 33.79 7.65
CA GLU A 56 2.86 32.58 7.53
C GLU A 56 2.30 31.45 8.42
N TYR A 57 2.67 30.20 8.10
CA TYR A 57 2.28 29.04 8.88
C TYR A 57 2.71 29.17 10.35
N SER A 58 1.76 29.04 11.27
CA SER A 58 2.02 29.03 12.72
C SER A 58 1.94 27.64 13.30
N GLU A 59 3.04 27.12 13.85
CA GLU A 59 3.07 25.76 14.41
C GLU A 59 2.17 25.56 15.63
N ASN A 60 1.82 26.64 16.33
CA ASN A 60 1.00 26.61 17.55
C ASN A 60 -0.50 26.77 17.27
N TYR A 61 -0.91 27.05 16.02
CA TYR A 61 -2.32 27.18 15.67
C TYR A 61 -2.90 25.81 15.25
N PRO A 62 -4.09 25.41 15.75
CA PRO A 62 -4.71 24.13 15.43
C PRO A 62 -5.50 24.17 14.11
N TYR A 63 -4.79 24.14 12.98
CA TYR A 63 -5.41 24.11 11.65
C TYR A 63 -6.23 22.83 11.41
N GLY A 64 -5.91 21.72 12.07
CA GLY A 64 -6.69 20.49 12.02
C GLY A 64 -8.08 20.66 12.61
N ASP A 65 -8.17 21.29 13.79
CA ASP A 65 -9.46 21.57 14.42
C ASP A 65 -10.28 22.58 13.58
N LEU A 66 -9.63 23.61 13.03
CA LEU A 66 -10.27 24.55 12.11
C LEU A 66 -10.81 23.83 10.86
N TYR A 67 -10.08 22.88 10.30
CA TYR A 67 -10.52 22.08 9.16
C TYR A 67 -11.80 21.30 9.48
N SER A 68 -11.81 20.59 10.61
CA SER A 68 -12.99 19.85 11.06
C SER A 68 -14.21 20.77 11.21
N SER A 69 -14.04 21.96 11.80
CA SER A 69 -15.11 22.95 11.95
C SER A 69 -15.61 23.50 10.61
N CYS A 70 -14.71 23.81 9.68
CA CYS A 70 -15.07 24.29 8.34
C CYS A 70 -15.89 23.27 7.55
N ILE A 71 -15.45 22.01 7.51
CA ILE A 71 -16.16 20.96 6.77
C ILE A 71 -17.51 20.62 7.42
N ALA A 72 -17.57 20.58 8.76
CA ALA A 72 -18.83 20.37 9.48
C ALA A 72 -19.85 21.49 9.18
N SER A 73 -19.41 22.75 9.27
CA SER A 73 -20.27 23.91 8.97
C SER A 73 -20.75 23.92 7.52
N LEU A 74 -19.88 23.55 6.57
CA LEU A 74 -20.24 23.45 5.15
C LEU A 74 -21.29 22.35 4.89
N GLU A 75 -21.11 21.13 5.43
CA GLU A 75 -22.12 20.07 5.27
C GLU A 75 -23.44 20.43 5.95
N GLU A 76 -23.40 21.01 7.15
CA GLU A 76 -24.60 21.44 7.86
C GLU A 76 -25.38 22.49 7.07
N PHE A 77 -24.69 23.50 6.53
CA PHE A 77 -25.31 24.50 5.67
C PHE A 77 -25.98 23.86 4.45
N ILE A 78 -25.29 22.93 3.77
CA ILE A 78 -25.85 22.18 2.62
C ILE A 78 -27.07 21.35 3.02
N SER A 79 -27.08 20.79 4.22
CA SER A 79 -28.18 19.95 4.71
C SER A 79 -29.46 20.75 5.02
N ASN A 80 -29.30 22.00 5.46
CA ASN A 80 -30.38 22.77 6.08
C ASN A 80 -30.91 23.93 5.21
N ASN A 81 -30.33 24.18 4.03
CA ASN A 81 -30.69 25.32 3.19
C ASN A 81 -31.25 24.90 1.82
N SER A 82 -31.92 25.85 1.15
CA SER A 82 -32.44 25.65 -0.20
C SER A 82 -31.32 25.62 -1.25
N ILE A 83 -31.58 24.94 -2.37
CA ILE A 83 -30.62 24.78 -3.47
C ILE A 83 -30.09 26.12 -3.99
N ASN A 84 -30.92 27.17 -4.02
CA ASN A 84 -30.53 28.51 -4.49
C ASN A 84 -29.45 29.13 -3.59
N LYS A 85 -29.53 28.93 -2.27
CA LYS A 85 -28.48 29.38 -1.34
C LYS A 85 -27.23 28.52 -1.45
N ILE A 86 -27.40 27.21 -1.60
CA ILE A 86 -26.29 26.26 -1.72
C ILE A 86 -25.44 26.53 -2.96
N LYS A 87 -26.05 26.90 -4.09
CA LYS A 87 -25.35 27.21 -5.35
C LYS A 87 -24.28 28.29 -5.22
N ILE A 88 -24.41 29.20 -4.26
CA ILE A 88 -23.40 30.23 -3.97
C ILE A 88 -22.07 29.60 -3.53
N LEU A 89 -22.11 28.39 -2.95
CA LEU A 89 -20.97 27.68 -2.40
C LEU A 89 -20.36 26.65 -3.38
N ASP A 90 -20.87 26.53 -4.62
CA ASP A 90 -20.51 25.42 -5.51
C ASP A 90 -19.01 25.35 -5.82
N ASP A 91 -18.36 26.49 -6.05
CA ASP A 91 -16.91 26.51 -6.30
C ASP A 91 -16.12 26.10 -5.06
N LEU A 92 -16.57 26.50 -3.86
CA LEU A 92 -15.98 26.06 -2.60
C LEU A 92 -16.16 24.55 -2.40
N VAL A 93 -17.36 24.02 -2.67
CA VAL A 93 -17.65 22.58 -2.61
C VAL A 93 -16.77 21.80 -3.58
N GLN A 94 -16.55 22.32 -4.79
CA GLN A 94 -15.64 21.72 -5.76
C GLN A 94 -14.19 21.70 -5.25
N ALA A 95 -13.67 22.83 -4.76
CA ALA A 95 -12.30 22.92 -4.26
C ALA A 95 -12.05 22.08 -3.00
N VAL A 96 -13.09 21.73 -2.24
CA VAL A 96 -12.96 20.78 -1.12
C VAL A 96 -12.48 19.42 -1.60
N TYR A 97 -13.01 18.89 -2.71
CA TYR A 97 -12.62 17.59 -3.24
C TYR A 97 -11.51 17.68 -4.29
N HIS A 98 -11.52 18.72 -5.12
CA HIS A 98 -10.52 19.01 -6.14
C HIS A 98 -9.35 19.82 -5.55
N ASN A 99 -8.83 19.37 -4.40
CA ASN A 99 -7.77 20.05 -3.68
C ASN A 99 -6.41 19.50 -4.10
N ASP A 100 -5.66 20.24 -4.91
CA ASP A 100 -4.32 19.86 -5.38
C ASP A 100 -3.22 20.47 -4.50
N ASN A 101 -3.21 20.08 -3.22
CA ASN A 101 -2.24 20.58 -2.24
C ASN A 101 -0.90 19.82 -2.23
N HIS A 102 -0.77 18.78 -3.04
CA HIS A 102 0.41 17.91 -3.12
C HIS A 102 0.94 17.36 -1.77
N ILE A 103 0.08 17.15 -0.75
CA ILE A 103 0.54 16.66 0.58
C ILE A 103 1.04 15.21 0.56
N LEU A 104 0.72 14.43 -0.48
CA LEU A 104 1.11 13.03 -0.61
C LEU A 104 2.46 12.86 -1.34
N GLU A 105 2.99 13.92 -1.92
CA GLU A 105 4.17 13.95 -2.77
C GLU A 105 5.38 14.51 -2.01
N LYS A 106 5.70 15.79 -2.20
CA LYS A 106 6.92 16.42 -1.66
C LYS A 106 6.94 16.46 -0.12
N PRO A 107 5.86 16.85 0.57
CA PRO A 107 5.81 16.83 2.04
C PRO A 107 5.94 15.42 2.64
N SER A 108 5.76 14.38 1.84
CA SER A 108 5.86 12.97 2.24
C SER A 108 7.19 12.30 1.82
N GLU A 109 8.17 13.03 1.29
CA GLU A 109 9.46 12.47 0.81
C GLU A 109 10.29 11.79 1.90
N TRP A 110 10.11 12.18 3.17
CA TRP A 110 10.75 11.52 4.31
C TRP A 110 10.39 10.02 4.43
N ILE A 111 9.29 9.57 3.82
CA ILE A 111 8.93 8.15 3.72
C ILE A 111 9.96 7.39 2.88
N ASN A 112 10.48 8.03 1.81
CA ASN A 112 11.49 7.42 0.96
C ASN A 112 12.83 7.26 1.70
N ASP A 113 13.14 8.10 2.69
CA ASP A 113 14.32 7.89 3.54
C ASP A 113 14.20 6.62 4.40
N ILE A 114 12.98 6.29 4.82
CA ILE A 114 12.70 5.03 5.51
C ILE A 114 12.76 3.87 4.52
N GLY A 115 12.11 4.01 3.35
CA GLY A 115 12.12 3.02 2.27
C GLY A 115 13.52 2.65 1.78
N ALA A 116 14.42 3.64 1.66
CA ALA A 116 15.83 3.45 1.31
C ALA A 116 16.61 2.66 2.36
N LYS A 117 16.11 2.59 3.60
CA LYS A 117 16.68 1.82 4.73
C LYS A 117 15.85 0.56 5.03
N THR A 118 14.85 0.25 4.22
CA THR A 118 14.05 -0.97 4.38
C THR A 118 14.90 -2.19 4.02
N ARG A 119 14.75 -3.22 4.84
CA ARG A 119 15.48 -4.48 4.75
C ARG A 119 14.47 -5.60 5.00
N PRO A 120 14.66 -6.82 4.47
CA PRO A 120 13.76 -7.94 4.75
C PRO A 120 13.61 -8.17 6.26
N GLN A 121 14.72 -7.97 7.00
CA GLN A 121 14.77 -8.08 8.46
C GLN A 121 13.96 -7.01 9.22
N LYS A 122 13.84 -5.80 8.66
CA LYS A 122 13.33 -4.60 9.36
C LYS A 122 12.23 -3.91 8.52
N PRO A 123 10.96 -4.35 8.64
CA PRO A 123 9.86 -3.86 7.81
C PRO A 123 9.54 -2.36 8.05
N THR A 124 9.04 -1.69 7.00
CA THR A 124 8.84 -0.23 6.92
C THR A 124 7.80 0.33 7.89
N ALA A 125 6.66 -0.36 8.10
CA ALA A 125 5.49 0.22 8.74
C ALA A 125 5.72 0.68 10.20
N ASN A 126 6.49 -0.09 10.98
CA ASN A 126 6.83 0.25 12.36
C ASN A 126 7.80 1.45 12.43
N LYS A 127 8.72 1.58 11.46
CA LYS A 127 9.66 2.69 11.40
C LYS A 127 8.95 4.02 11.14
N ILE A 128 7.93 4.02 10.28
CA ILE A 128 7.08 5.19 10.05
C ILE A 128 6.43 5.62 11.36
N LYS A 129 5.71 4.72 12.04
CA LYS A 129 5.05 5.02 13.32
C LYS A 129 6.01 5.56 14.38
N GLN A 130 7.22 4.99 14.47
CA GLN A 130 8.25 5.47 15.40
C GLN A 130 8.78 6.86 15.03
N LYS A 131 8.94 7.16 13.73
CA LYS A 131 9.49 8.42 13.23
C LYS A 131 8.56 9.61 13.49
N ILE A 132 7.24 9.40 13.43
CA ILE A 132 6.22 10.45 13.58
C ILE A 132 5.36 10.27 14.85
N LYS A 133 5.96 9.72 15.90
CA LYS A 133 5.27 9.56 17.19
C LYS A 133 4.92 10.93 17.76
N ASP A 134 3.69 11.10 18.23
CA ASP A 134 3.26 12.35 18.87
C ASP A 134 3.87 12.54 20.26
N THR A 135 3.88 13.80 20.69
CA THR A 135 4.21 14.25 22.05
C THR A 135 2.97 14.23 22.94
N ASP A 136 3.17 14.35 24.25
CA ASP A 136 2.06 14.34 25.22
C ASP A 136 1.15 15.58 25.10
N ASN A 137 1.67 16.67 24.53
CA ASN A 137 0.93 17.91 24.26
C ASN A 137 0.71 18.06 22.75
N PRO A 138 -0.41 17.58 22.18
CA PRO A 138 -0.76 17.82 20.79
C PRO A 138 -1.30 19.25 20.58
N ILE A 139 -1.12 19.78 19.38
CA ILE A 139 -1.66 21.06 18.91
C ILE A 139 -3.15 20.91 18.63
N ASN A 140 -3.54 19.84 17.91
CA ASN A 140 -4.94 19.57 17.56
C ASN A 140 -5.60 18.62 18.57
N GLN A 141 -6.91 18.78 18.76
CA GLN A 141 -7.69 17.84 19.58
C GLN A 141 -7.67 16.42 19.01
N ARG A 142 -7.64 16.29 17.68
CA ARG A 142 -7.59 15.01 16.96
C ARG A 142 -6.31 14.87 16.17
N THR A 143 -5.39 14.05 16.66
CA THR A 143 -4.16 13.71 15.94
C THR A 143 -4.30 12.41 15.14
N PRO A 144 -3.48 12.22 14.09
CA PRO A 144 -3.44 10.95 13.37
C PRO A 144 -3.16 9.73 14.26
N ASN A 145 -2.24 9.82 15.23
CA ASN A 145 -1.98 8.69 16.14
C ASN A 145 -3.19 8.38 17.03
N ASN A 146 -3.89 9.40 17.55
CA ASN A 146 -5.07 9.24 18.40
C ASN A 146 -6.22 8.58 17.63
N VAL A 147 -6.48 9.06 16.42
CA VAL A 147 -7.48 8.51 15.50
C VAL A 147 -7.13 7.07 15.07
N GLY A 148 -5.83 6.73 15.03
CA GLY A 148 -5.35 5.38 14.79
C GLY A 148 -5.45 4.42 15.98
N GLY A 149 -5.72 4.95 17.19
CA GLY A 149 -5.69 4.22 18.46
C GLY A 149 -6.83 3.23 18.68
N VAL A 150 -6.66 2.32 19.66
CA VAL A 150 -7.64 1.26 19.98
C VAL A 150 -8.95 1.85 20.51
N PHE A 151 -8.87 2.84 21.41
CA PHE A 151 -10.05 3.51 21.97
C PHE A 151 -10.88 4.22 20.90
N SER A 152 -10.26 4.98 20.01
CA SER A 152 -10.97 5.63 18.88
C SER A 152 -11.64 4.61 17.96
N ARG A 153 -10.97 3.48 17.67
CA ARG A 153 -11.58 2.40 16.89
C ARG A 153 -12.83 1.84 17.57
N LEU A 154 -12.76 1.55 18.86
CA LEU A 154 -13.88 1.04 19.65
C LEU A 154 -15.03 2.06 19.70
N TYR A 155 -14.72 3.32 20.00
CA TYR A 155 -15.71 4.39 20.01
C TYR A 155 -16.37 4.57 18.64
N SER A 156 -15.60 4.55 17.55
CA SER A 156 -16.12 4.64 16.19
C SER A 156 -17.01 3.45 15.80
N LEU A 157 -16.94 2.32 16.52
CA LEU A 157 -17.87 1.23 16.32
C LEU A 157 -19.21 1.55 16.98
N PHE A 158 -19.24 2.03 18.22
CA PHE A 158 -20.51 2.22 18.94
C PHE A 158 -21.15 3.61 18.77
N SER A 159 -20.40 4.60 18.28
CA SER A 159 -20.90 5.96 18.11
C SER A 159 -22.07 6.06 17.12
N LYS A 160 -23.10 6.83 17.54
CA LYS A 160 -24.23 7.26 16.70
C LYS A 160 -23.77 8.14 15.54
N ASP A 161 -22.67 8.87 15.71
CA ASP A 161 -22.08 9.70 14.68
C ASP A 161 -20.73 9.13 14.22
N PHE A 162 -20.59 8.99 12.91
CA PHE A 162 -19.35 8.57 12.29
C PHE A 162 -19.22 9.29 10.95
N LYS A 163 -18.35 10.30 10.91
CA LYS A 163 -18.13 11.18 9.76
C LYS A 163 -16.63 11.21 9.42
N PRO A 164 -16.13 10.24 8.65
CA PRO A 164 -14.69 10.07 8.41
C PRO A 164 -13.96 11.33 7.91
N GLN A 165 -14.63 12.14 7.09
CA GLN A 165 -14.05 13.33 6.49
C GLN A 165 -13.75 14.44 7.52
N TYR A 166 -14.37 14.39 8.71
CA TYR A 166 -14.25 15.44 9.73
C TYR A 166 -13.12 15.17 10.73
N GLU A 167 -12.48 14.01 10.62
CA GLU A 167 -11.31 13.68 11.43
C GLU A 167 -10.06 14.19 10.70
N THR A 168 -9.07 13.32 10.51
CA THR A 168 -7.79 13.66 9.90
C THR A 168 -7.76 13.47 8.38
N ASN A 169 -8.91 13.19 7.76
CA ASN A 169 -9.00 12.91 6.32
C ASN A 169 -9.12 14.20 5.51
N LEU A 170 -8.12 14.46 4.67
CA LEU A 170 -8.06 15.57 3.74
C LEU A 170 -8.30 15.04 2.31
N PRO A 171 -9.43 15.38 1.67
CA PRO A 171 -9.62 15.08 0.25
C PRO A 171 -8.49 15.68 -0.57
N THR A 172 -7.97 14.93 -1.54
CA THR A 172 -6.79 15.32 -2.31
C THR A 172 -6.82 14.71 -3.70
N ILE A 173 -6.14 15.35 -4.65
CA ILE A 173 -5.82 14.74 -5.94
C ILE A 173 -4.58 13.84 -5.77
N LYS A 174 -4.61 12.66 -6.42
CA LYS A 174 -3.43 11.81 -6.54
C LYS A 174 -2.72 12.07 -7.85
N ASN A 175 -1.53 12.67 -7.76
CA ASN A 175 -0.68 12.91 -8.90
C ASN A 175 0.25 11.73 -9.13
N TYR A 176 0.26 11.24 -10.37
CA TYR A 176 1.19 10.22 -10.83
C TYR A 176 1.90 10.71 -12.08
N SER A 177 3.21 10.48 -12.15
CA SER A 177 4.08 11.03 -13.19
C SER A 177 3.72 10.60 -14.61
N TYR A 178 3.04 9.45 -14.76
CA TYR A 178 2.60 8.94 -16.06
C TYR A 178 1.30 9.56 -16.57
N LYS A 179 0.52 10.24 -15.72
CA LYS A 179 -0.78 10.80 -16.09
C LYS A 179 -0.61 12.12 -16.82
N ASN A 180 -1.45 12.37 -17.81
CA ASN A 180 -1.55 13.64 -18.52
C ASN A 180 -2.93 14.30 -18.30
N GLY A 181 -3.12 15.51 -18.84
CA GLY A 181 -4.36 16.28 -18.65
C GLY A 181 -5.63 15.69 -19.28
N LEU A 182 -5.51 14.65 -20.13
CA LEU A 182 -6.64 13.92 -20.70
C LEU A 182 -7.04 12.71 -19.85
N ASP A 183 -6.16 12.27 -18.95
CA ASP A 183 -6.47 11.15 -18.05
C ASP A 183 -7.48 11.57 -16.99
N PRO A 184 -8.37 10.65 -16.57
CA PRO A 184 -9.30 10.93 -15.49
C PRO A 184 -8.58 11.24 -14.18
N ILE A 185 -9.09 12.24 -13.46
CA ILE A 185 -8.55 12.66 -12.17
C ILE A 185 -8.83 11.59 -11.13
N GLU A 186 -7.80 11.16 -10.41
CA GLU A 186 -7.96 10.26 -9.27
C GLU A 186 -8.03 11.06 -7.97
N TYR A 187 -9.18 11.02 -7.33
CA TYR A 187 -9.37 11.60 -6.01
C TYR A 187 -9.08 10.60 -4.90
N ARG A 188 -8.59 11.12 -3.78
CA ARG A 188 -8.43 10.41 -2.52
C ARG A 188 -9.23 11.11 -1.45
N PHE A 189 -10.27 10.43 -0.97
CA PHE A 189 -11.07 10.83 0.19
C PHE A 189 -11.62 9.58 0.88
N SER A 190 -11.91 9.66 2.18
CA SER A 190 -12.56 8.60 2.96
C SER A 190 -13.91 8.17 2.37
N THR A 191 -14.51 7.11 2.92
CA THR A 191 -15.88 6.76 2.55
C THR A 191 -16.82 7.95 2.72
N GLN A 192 -17.69 8.15 1.73
CA GLN A 192 -18.70 9.21 1.74
C GLN A 192 -20.03 8.75 2.35
N ALA A 193 -20.11 7.50 2.77
CA ALA A 193 -21.14 7.04 3.68
C ALA A 193 -20.78 7.42 5.12
N GLN A 194 -21.76 7.89 5.87
CA GLN A 194 -21.60 8.31 7.25
C GLN A 194 -22.75 7.81 8.12
N ARG A 195 -22.52 7.78 9.43
CA ARG A 195 -23.62 7.72 10.40
C ARG A 195 -23.85 9.11 10.94
N HIS A 196 -25.09 9.55 10.89
CA HIS A 196 -25.52 10.81 11.47
C HIS A 196 -26.75 10.56 12.34
N ASN A 197 -26.66 10.85 13.63
CA ASN A 197 -27.71 10.56 14.61
C ASN A 197 -28.21 9.10 14.57
N GLY A 198 -27.27 8.15 14.41
CA GLY A 198 -27.55 6.72 14.34
C GLY A 198 -28.05 6.20 12.99
N LYS A 199 -28.35 7.08 12.02
CA LYS A 199 -28.80 6.71 10.68
C LYS A 199 -27.65 6.71 9.69
N THR A 200 -27.55 5.65 8.90
CA THR A 200 -26.60 5.58 7.78
C THR A 200 -27.13 6.39 6.61
N ARG A 201 -26.31 7.31 6.07
CA ARG A 201 -26.62 8.15 4.91
C ARG A 201 -25.36 8.46 4.11
N VAL A 202 -25.49 8.93 2.87
CA VAL A 202 -24.38 9.57 2.15
C VAL A 202 -24.19 11.00 2.65
N SER A 203 -22.95 11.52 2.65
CA SER A 203 -22.66 12.92 2.96
C SER A 203 -23.41 13.87 2.01
N PRO A 204 -24.22 14.81 2.53
CA PRO A 204 -24.85 15.86 1.74
C PRO A 204 -23.84 16.71 0.94
N LEU A 205 -22.65 16.94 1.52
CA LEU A 205 -21.56 17.63 0.85
C LEU A 205 -21.08 16.84 -0.39
N PHE A 206 -20.92 15.52 -0.27
CA PHE A 206 -20.58 14.68 -1.41
C PHE A 206 -21.68 14.62 -2.47
N THR A 207 -22.95 14.53 -2.07
CA THR A 207 -24.05 14.54 -3.04
C THR A 207 -24.11 15.86 -3.81
N ARG A 208 -23.85 17.00 -3.17
CA ARG A 208 -23.77 18.29 -3.88
C ARG A 208 -22.58 18.32 -4.82
N TRP A 209 -21.42 17.82 -4.39
CA TRP A 209 -20.24 17.70 -5.25
C TRP A 209 -20.51 16.86 -6.52
N LEU A 210 -21.19 15.72 -6.39
CA LEU A 210 -21.61 14.90 -7.53
C LEU A 210 -22.54 15.66 -8.48
N GLN A 211 -23.54 16.39 -7.95
CA GLN A 211 -24.44 17.22 -8.77
C GLN A 211 -23.68 18.27 -9.57
N ILE A 212 -22.77 19.01 -8.93
CA ILE A 212 -21.99 20.05 -9.62
C ILE A 212 -21.17 19.44 -10.75
N ASN A 213 -20.54 18.27 -10.53
CA ASN A 213 -19.80 17.59 -11.59
C ASN A 213 -20.71 17.13 -12.73
N ALA A 214 -21.89 16.59 -12.41
CA ALA A 214 -22.86 16.17 -13.41
C ALA A 214 -23.39 17.36 -14.24
N GLU A 215 -23.63 18.51 -13.60
CA GLU A 215 -24.06 19.78 -14.20
C GLU A 215 -22.98 20.36 -15.14
N LYS A 216 -21.70 20.26 -14.76
CA LYS A 216 -20.55 20.73 -15.58
C LYS A 216 -20.16 19.76 -16.70
N SER A 217 -20.64 18.51 -16.67
CA SER A 217 -20.31 17.50 -17.68
C SER A 217 -21.22 17.61 -18.90
N SER A 218 -20.72 17.21 -20.07
CA SER A 218 -21.53 17.23 -21.29
C SER A 218 -22.81 16.39 -21.13
N SER A 219 -23.86 16.77 -21.87
CA SER A 219 -25.11 16.00 -21.93
C SER A 219 -24.90 14.58 -22.45
N THR A 220 -23.87 14.38 -23.27
CA THR A 220 -23.47 13.09 -23.85
C THR A 220 -22.64 12.22 -22.92
N GLN A 221 -22.09 12.75 -21.83
CA GLN A 221 -21.36 11.98 -20.82
C GLN A 221 -22.36 11.36 -19.83
N PRO A 222 -22.61 10.04 -19.86
CA PRO A 222 -23.61 9.40 -18.98
C PRO A 222 -23.11 9.28 -17.54
N ILE A 223 -21.81 9.03 -17.35
CA ILE A 223 -21.16 8.87 -16.05
C ILE A 223 -19.94 9.79 -16.02
N CYS A 224 -19.89 10.73 -15.08
CA CYS A 224 -18.76 11.63 -14.90
C CYS A 224 -17.79 11.15 -13.79
N HIS A 225 -18.25 10.28 -12.89
CA HIS A 225 -17.45 9.81 -11.76
C HIS A 225 -17.64 8.32 -11.47
N ILE A 226 -16.54 7.60 -11.23
CA ILE A 226 -16.57 6.21 -10.75
C ILE A 226 -16.08 6.14 -9.30
N TYR A 227 -16.96 5.65 -8.42
CA TYR A 227 -16.65 5.38 -7.03
C TYR A 227 -16.32 3.89 -6.84
N PHE A 228 -15.04 3.56 -6.75
CA PHE A 228 -14.62 2.21 -6.37
C PHE A 228 -14.67 2.07 -4.85
N ASN A 229 -15.69 1.37 -4.38
CA ASN A 229 -15.90 1.06 -2.97
C ASN A 229 -15.13 -0.21 -2.57
N ASN A 230 -14.30 -0.07 -1.54
CA ASN A 230 -13.50 -1.16 -0.98
C ASN A 230 -13.95 -1.51 0.46
N LEU A 231 -15.14 -1.07 0.88
CA LEU A 231 -15.77 -1.50 2.13
C LEU A 231 -16.31 -2.92 2.02
N GLY A 232 -16.48 -3.59 3.17
CA GLY A 232 -17.14 -4.89 3.22
C GLY A 232 -18.62 -4.79 2.78
N LEU A 233 -19.09 -5.80 2.07
CA LEU A 233 -20.49 -6.00 1.70
C LEU A 233 -21.04 -7.23 2.42
N ASP A 234 -20.37 -8.36 2.27
CA ASP A 234 -20.85 -9.64 2.80
C ASP A 234 -20.28 -9.87 4.20
N ARG A 235 -20.96 -9.32 5.21
CA ARG A 235 -20.60 -9.44 6.62
C ARG A 235 -21.81 -9.83 7.45
N SER A 236 -21.62 -10.75 8.40
CA SER A 236 -22.66 -11.16 9.34
C SER A 236 -22.96 -10.06 10.35
N ASP A 237 -24.18 -10.04 10.90
CA ASP A 237 -24.56 -9.08 11.94
C ASP A 237 -23.82 -9.31 13.26
N LEU A 238 -23.34 -10.55 13.48
CA LEU A 238 -22.45 -10.91 14.59
C LEU A 238 -21.08 -10.20 14.48
N ASN A 239 -20.65 -9.85 13.27
CA ASN A 239 -19.50 -8.98 13.05
C ASN A 239 -19.95 -7.51 13.04
N ILE A 240 -20.03 -6.90 14.23
CA ILE A 240 -20.49 -5.50 14.42
C ILE A 240 -19.76 -4.50 13.50
N ALA A 241 -18.44 -4.66 13.35
CA ALA A 241 -17.65 -3.79 12.48
C ALA A 241 -18.00 -4.00 11.01
N GLY A 242 -18.09 -5.26 10.59
CA GLY A 242 -18.45 -5.65 9.23
C GLY A 242 -19.88 -5.26 8.85
N SER A 243 -20.85 -5.41 9.74
CA SER A 243 -22.26 -5.05 9.49
C SER A 243 -22.44 -3.55 9.26
N LYS A 244 -21.67 -2.71 9.97
CA LYS A 244 -21.61 -1.26 9.74
C LYS A 244 -21.01 -0.92 8.38
N GLU A 245 -19.95 -1.62 7.95
CA GLU A 245 -19.41 -1.44 6.60
C GLU A 245 -20.40 -1.89 5.52
N ARG A 246 -21.12 -2.99 5.74
CA ARG A 246 -22.20 -3.45 4.84
C ARG A 246 -23.25 -2.37 4.66
N GLN A 247 -23.72 -1.75 5.75
CA GLN A 247 -24.69 -0.65 5.68
C GLN A 247 -24.17 0.53 4.85
N PHE A 248 -22.90 0.92 5.04
CA PHE A 248 -22.27 1.97 4.23
C PHE A 248 -22.19 1.61 2.75
N THR A 249 -21.78 0.38 2.43
CA THR A 249 -21.75 -0.11 1.05
C THR A 249 -23.15 -0.03 0.43
N LEU A 250 -24.18 -0.54 1.10
CA LEU A 250 -25.55 -0.54 0.59
C LEU A 250 -26.08 0.88 0.35
N GLU A 251 -25.73 1.84 1.22
CA GLU A 251 -26.13 3.24 1.09
C GLU A 251 -25.43 3.93 -0.08
N LEU A 252 -24.13 3.69 -0.28
CA LEU A 252 -23.39 4.23 -1.43
C LEU A 252 -23.98 3.75 -2.76
N HIS A 253 -24.36 2.48 -2.85
CA HIS A 253 -25.00 1.92 -4.05
C HIS A 253 -26.35 2.58 -4.38
N LYS A 254 -27.00 3.28 -3.44
CA LYS A 254 -28.23 4.04 -3.75
C LYS A 254 -27.96 5.29 -4.58
N LEU A 255 -26.72 5.79 -4.63
CA LEU A 255 -26.38 6.98 -5.42
C LEU A 255 -26.69 6.81 -6.91
N GLU A 256 -26.52 5.60 -7.45
CA GLU A 256 -26.82 5.30 -8.86
C GLU A 256 -28.31 5.47 -9.22
N LYS A 257 -29.22 5.45 -8.23
CA LYS A 257 -30.65 5.63 -8.46
C LYS A 257 -31.02 7.06 -8.85
N ASN A 258 -30.13 8.03 -8.60
CA ASN A 258 -30.37 9.42 -8.94
C ASN A 258 -29.52 9.82 -10.16
N PRO A 259 -30.14 10.01 -11.35
CA PRO A 259 -29.40 10.33 -12.57
C PRO A 259 -28.72 11.71 -12.52
N SER A 260 -29.15 12.61 -11.64
CA SER A 260 -28.50 13.93 -11.46
C SER A 260 -27.09 13.84 -10.88
N TYR A 261 -26.66 12.67 -10.40
CA TYR A 261 -25.31 12.48 -9.88
C TYR A 261 -24.32 11.93 -10.92
N LYS A 262 -24.80 11.37 -12.04
CA LYS A 262 -23.98 10.74 -13.10
C LYS A 262 -22.79 9.93 -12.54
N VAL A 263 -23.07 9.10 -11.53
CA VAL A 263 -22.05 8.34 -10.78
C VAL A 263 -22.26 6.84 -10.96
N LEU A 264 -21.15 6.12 -11.04
CA LEU A 264 -21.11 4.65 -11.04
C LEU A 264 -20.43 4.17 -9.75
N VAL A 265 -21.08 3.28 -9.00
CA VAL A 265 -20.58 2.78 -7.70
C VAL A 265 -20.31 1.28 -7.81
N ILE A 266 -19.05 0.90 -7.74
CA ILE A 266 -18.63 -0.50 -7.87
C ILE A 266 -17.96 -0.94 -6.60
N THR A 267 -18.42 -2.03 -5.99
CA THR A 267 -17.74 -2.64 -4.85
C THR A 267 -16.83 -3.76 -5.32
N LEU A 268 -15.56 -3.69 -4.95
CA LEU A 268 -14.54 -4.67 -5.31
C LEU A 268 -13.85 -5.21 -4.05
N PRO A 269 -13.55 -6.52 -3.98
CA PRO A 269 -12.94 -7.11 -2.79
C PRO A 269 -11.62 -6.47 -2.44
N ALA A 270 -11.33 -6.30 -1.16
CA ALA A 270 -10.05 -5.75 -0.71
C ALA A 270 -9.53 -6.34 0.60
N HIS A 271 -10.34 -7.16 1.29
CA HIS A 271 -10.02 -7.82 2.55
C HIS A 271 -10.93 -9.05 2.73
N GLU A 272 -10.44 -10.10 3.39
CA GLU A 272 -11.13 -11.38 3.62
C GLU A 272 -11.51 -12.13 2.32
N GLY A 273 -12.07 -13.34 2.46
CA GLY A 273 -12.37 -14.22 1.32
C GLY A 273 -11.14 -14.45 0.45
N LEU A 274 -11.25 -14.19 -0.86
CA LEU A 274 -10.12 -14.29 -1.81
C LEU A 274 -8.95 -13.33 -1.48
N MET A 275 -9.18 -12.31 -0.65
CA MET A 275 -8.21 -11.29 -0.23
C MET A 275 -7.79 -11.46 1.24
N ASP A 276 -7.89 -12.67 1.80
CA ASP A 276 -7.52 -12.94 3.18
C ASP A 276 -6.06 -12.56 3.51
N SER A 277 -5.87 -12.02 4.71
CA SER A 277 -4.59 -11.50 5.17
C SER A 277 -3.48 -12.55 5.32
N ASN A 278 -3.82 -13.85 5.34
CA ASN A 278 -2.88 -14.95 5.50
C ASN A 278 -2.63 -15.77 4.23
N HIS A 279 -3.43 -15.59 3.17
CA HIS A 279 -3.30 -16.38 1.93
C HIS A 279 -1.89 -16.30 1.31
N TYR A 280 -1.21 -15.14 1.41
CA TYR A 280 0.16 -14.99 0.94
C TYR A 280 1.16 -15.96 1.60
N LYS A 281 0.82 -16.62 2.72
CA LYS A 281 1.68 -17.58 3.43
C LYS A 281 1.56 -19.01 2.90
N ILE A 282 0.52 -19.30 2.12
CA ILE A 282 0.13 -20.68 1.76
C ILE A 282 0.63 -20.95 0.34
N ASN A 283 1.78 -21.64 0.25
CA ASN A 283 2.44 -21.98 -1.02
C ASN A 283 2.46 -23.49 -1.33
N ASN A 284 2.13 -24.33 -0.36
CA ASN A 284 2.34 -25.78 -0.45
C ASN A 284 1.09 -26.55 -0.93
N ASP A 285 -0.06 -25.88 -0.98
CA ASP A 285 -1.29 -26.44 -1.51
C ASP A 285 -1.28 -26.49 -3.05
N ARG A 286 -2.11 -27.38 -3.60
CA ARG A 286 -2.21 -27.59 -5.05
C ARG A 286 -3.66 -27.48 -5.49
N LEU A 287 -4.02 -26.32 -6.01
CA LEU A 287 -5.36 -26.01 -6.48
C LEU A 287 -5.43 -26.14 -8.00
N PRO A 288 -6.35 -26.93 -8.58
CA PRO A 288 -6.50 -27.05 -10.03
C PRO A 288 -6.86 -25.72 -10.68
N ILE A 289 -6.11 -25.28 -11.70
CA ILE A 289 -6.33 -23.97 -12.33
C ILE A 289 -7.75 -23.82 -12.89
N LEU A 290 -8.31 -24.85 -13.52
CA LEU A 290 -9.65 -24.78 -14.10
C LEU A 290 -10.71 -24.50 -13.04
N SER A 291 -10.58 -25.11 -11.85
CA SER A 291 -11.47 -24.86 -10.72
C SER A 291 -11.37 -23.41 -10.25
N ILE A 292 -10.14 -22.90 -10.08
CA ILE A 292 -9.92 -21.51 -9.66
C ILE A 292 -10.40 -20.49 -10.71
N PHE A 293 -10.20 -20.79 -11.99
CA PHE A 293 -10.69 -19.93 -13.07
C PHE A 293 -12.22 -19.82 -13.05
N ASN A 294 -12.91 -20.94 -12.88
CA ASN A 294 -14.37 -20.98 -12.78
C ASN A 294 -14.87 -20.28 -11.51
N GLU A 295 -14.19 -20.47 -10.38
CA GLU A 295 -14.48 -19.77 -9.13
C GLU A 295 -14.38 -18.25 -9.30
N PHE A 296 -13.30 -17.75 -9.91
CA PHE A 296 -13.13 -16.33 -10.18
C PHE A 296 -14.19 -15.78 -11.13
N LEU A 297 -14.52 -16.52 -12.18
CA LEU A 297 -15.58 -16.14 -13.12
C LEU A 297 -16.94 -16.06 -12.42
N ASP A 298 -17.24 -17.03 -11.57
CA ASP A 298 -18.48 -17.09 -10.81
C ASP A 298 -18.61 -15.90 -9.84
N VAL A 299 -17.55 -15.59 -9.08
CA VAL A 299 -17.52 -14.41 -8.20
C VAL A 299 -17.65 -13.13 -9.01
N ALA A 300 -16.96 -12.98 -10.15
CA ALA A 300 -17.06 -11.80 -11.01
C ALA A 300 -18.46 -11.61 -11.63
N LYS A 301 -19.17 -12.71 -11.91
CA LYS A 301 -20.58 -12.71 -12.33
C LYS A 301 -21.55 -12.41 -11.18
N GLY A 302 -21.05 -12.22 -9.96
CA GLY A 302 -21.84 -11.85 -8.78
C GLY A 302 -22.39 -13.04 -8.00
N LYS A 303 -21.90 -14.27 -8.22
CA LYS A 303 -22.24 -15.40 -7.36
C LYS A 303 -21.53 -15.25 -6.00
N HIS A 304 -22.15 -15.78 -4.95
CA HIS A 304 -21.52 -15.82 -3.62
C HIS A 304 -20.35 -16.81 -3.62
N HIS A 305 -19.25 -16.39 -3.01
CA HIS A 305 -18.10 -17.24 -2.76
C HIS A 305 -18.40 -18.25 -1.64
N THR A 306 -17.77 -19.43 -1.69
CA THR A 306 -18.02 -20.53 -0.73
C THR A 306 -17.67 -20.18 0.71
N SER A 307 -16.78 -19.19 0.93
CA SER A 307 -16.50 -18.66 2.27
C SER A 307 -17.61 -17.78 2.86
N GLY A 308 -18.69 -17.54 2.12
CA GLY A 308 -19.76 -16.61 2.49
C GLY A 308 -19.41 -15.12 2.36
N ILE A 309 -18.23 -14.79 1.79
CA ILE A 309 -17.76 -13.41 1.62
C ILE A 309 -17.51 -13.15 0.13
N SER A 310 -18.40 -12.43 -0.52
CA SER A 310 -18.27 -11.95 -1.91
C SER A 310 -18.44 -10.43 -1.96
N ASP A 311 -17.36 -9.71 -1.66
CA ASP A 311 -17.34 -8.24 -1.71
C ASP A 311 -17.27 -7.70 -3.16
N PHE A 312 -18.05 -8.28 -4.07
CA PHE A 312 -18.12 -7.92 -5.48
C PHE A 312 -19.55 -7.52 -5.84
N LYS A 313 -19.78 -6.23 -6.12
CA LYS A 313 -21.11 -5.73 -6.49
C LYS A 313 -21.05 -4.66 -7.56
N MET A 314 -21.83 -4.88 -8.61
CA MET A 314 -22.19 -3.93 -9.67
C MET A 314 -23.71 -3.98 -9.83
N SER A 315 -24.36 -2.83 -10.04
CA SER A 315 -25.78 -2.79 -10.38
C SER A 315 -26.04 -3.45 -11.73
N ARG A 316 -27.32 -3.72 -12.04
CA ARG A 316 -27.71 -4.29 -13.34
C ARG A 316 -27.41 -3.29 -14.45
N GLU A 317 -27.65 -2.02 -14.18
CA GLU A 317 -27.40 -0.89 -15.07
C GLU A 317 -25.90 -0.74 -15.34
N ALA A 318 -25.07 -0.82 -14.30
CA ALA A 318 -23.61 -0.85 -14.43
C ALA A 318 -23.14 -2.00 -15.32
N ARG A 319 -23.63 -3.23 -15.07
CA ARG A 319 -23.28 -4.40 -15.90
C ARG A 319 -23.74 -4.22 -17.35
N LYS A 320 -24.92 -3.64 -17.59
CA LYS A 320 -25.42 -3.34 -18.94
C LYS A 320 -24.54 -2.30 -19.64
N GLN A 321 -24.13 -1.23 -18.96
CA GLN A 321 -23.24 -0.21 -19.54
C GLN A 321 -21.86 -0.76 -19.87
N LEU A 322 -21.31 -1.59 -18.99
CA LEU A 322 -19.98 -2.16 -19.16
C LEU A 322 -19.97 -3.26 -20.24
N PHE A 323 -20.91 -4.19 -20.17
CA PHE A 323 -20.84 -5.44 -20.93
C PHE A 323 -21.92 -5.59 -22.01
N GLY A 324 -22.98 -4.78 -21.97
CA GLY A 324 -24.14 -4.89 -22.85
C GLY A 324 -25.03 -6.08 -22.49
N THR A 325 -24.62 -7.28 -22.91
CA THR A 325 -25.40 -8.54 -22.73
C THR A 325 -24.69 -9.51 -21.79
N VAL A 326 -25.43 -10.45 -21.20
CA VAL A 326 -24.87 -11.51 -20.33
C VAL A 326 -23.84 -12.38 -21.06
N LYS A 327 -24.07 -12.67 -22.35
CA LYS A 327 -23.11 -13.42 -23.18
C LYS A 327 -21.81 -12.65 -23.34
N ASN A 328 -21.89 -11.35 -23.63
CA ASN A 328 -20.73 -10.48 -23.76
C ASN A 328 -19.99 -10.31 -22.43
N GLU A 329 -20.72 -10.17 -21.32
CA GLU A 329 -20.15 -10.13 -19.98
C GLU A 329 -19.26 -11.34 -19.72
N GLU A 330 -19.76 -12.55 -19.97
CA GLU A 330 -18.97 -13.76 -19.77
C GLU A 330 -17.73 -13.80 -20.67
N ILE A 331 -17.84 -13.42 -21.95
CA ILE A 331 -16.70 -13.37 -22.88
C ILE A 331 -15.64 -12.37 -22.38
N ILE A 332 -16.07 -11.19 -21.95
CA ILE A 332 -15.19 -10.12 -21.50
C ILE A 332 -14.51 -10.50 -20.18
N LEU A 333 -15.26 -11.01 -19.19
CA LEU A 333 -14.72 -11.47 -17.92
C LEU A 333 -13.71 -12.61 -18.13
N LYS A 334 -14.03 -13.62 -18.96
CA LYS A 334 -13.09 -14.69 -19.31
C LYS A 334 -11.80 -14.15 -19.93
N ARG A 335 -11.91 -13.16 -20.83
CA ARG A 335 -10.74 -12.51 -21.46
C ARG A 335 -9.87 -11.79 -20.42
N LEU A 336 -10.48 -11.01 -19.53
CA LEU A 336 -9.77 -10.26 -18.48
C LEU A 336 -9.12 -11.21 -17.45
N LEU A 337 -9.79 -12.30 -17.09
CA LEU A 337 -9.22 -13.36 -16.24
C LEU A 337 -8.02 -14.02 -16.92
N LYS A 338 -8.15 -14.42 -18.21
CA LYS A 338 -7.03 -14.98 -18.98
C LYS A 338 -5.81 -14.05 -19.00
N LYS A 339 -6.04 -12.74 -19.19
CA LYS A 339 -4.95 -11.74 -19.09
C LYS A 339 -4.32 -11.71 -17.69
N SER A 340 -5.12 -11.84 -16.64
CA SER A 340 -4.62 -11.86 -15.26
C SER A 340 -3.76 -13.09 -14.96
N PHE A 341 -4.17 -14.29 -15.39
CA PHE A 341 -3.34 -15.49 -15.31
C PHE A 341 -2.04 -15.32 -16.10
N LYS A 342 -2.12 -14.70 -17.29
CA LYS A 342 -0.96 -14.42 -18.14
C LYS A 342 0.03 -13.43 -17.54
N ALA A 343 -0.45 -12.32 -16.99
CA ALA A 343 0.38 -11.32 -16.34
C ALA A 343 1.16 -11.90 -15.15
N GLN A 344 0.56 -12.89 -14.47
CA GLN A 344 1.17 -13.63 -13.37
C GLN A 344 1.99 -14.85 -13.81
N GLY A 345 2.06 -15.15 -15.12
CA GLY A 345 2.84 -16.26 -15.68
C GLY A 345 2.35 -17.65 -15.27
N LEU A 346 1.04 -17.80 -15.03
CA LEU A 346 0.44 -19.02 -14.49
C LEU A 346 -0.50 -19.70 -15.50
N GLU A 347 -0.62 -19.23 -16.74
CA GLU A 347 -1.59 -19.78 -17.70
C GLU A 347 -1.29 -21.24 -18.12
N LYS A 348 -0.04 -21.69 -18.00
CA LYS A 348 0.43 -23.03 -18.42
C LYS A 348 0.48 -24.03 -17.28
N ASN A 349 0.22 -23.59 -16.05
CA ASN A 349 0.33 -24.45 -14.87
C ASN A 349 -0.89 -25.37 -14.77
N HIS A 350 -0.72 -26.58 -14.22
CA HIS A 350 -1.84 -27.46 -13.89
C HIS A 350 -2.44 -27.11 -12.52
N PHE A 351 -1.56 -26.77 -11.58
CA PHE A 351 -1.90 -26.42 -10.21
C PHE A 351 -1.27 -25.09 -9.81
N ILE A 352 -1.95 -24.38 -8.90
CA ILE A 352 -1.45 -23.16 -8.26
C ILE A 352 -1.66 -23.23 -6.74
N SER A 353 -0.90 -22.45 -6.00
CA SER A 353 -1.09 -22.30 -4.55
C SER A 353 -2.17 -21.27 -4.21
N THR A 354 -2.62 -21.24 -2.95
CA THR A 354 -3.51 -20.19 -2.43
C THR A 354 -2.85 -18.79 -2.52
N ALA A 355 -1.55 -18.67 -2.33
CA ALA A 355 -0.84 -17.40 -2.52
C ALA A 355 -0.89 -16.93 -3.98
N GLN A 356 -0.68 -17.84 -4.95
CA GLN A 356 -0.81 -17.55 -6.38
C GLN A 356 -2.25 -17.21 -6.77
N LYS A 357 -3.24 -17.93 -6.22
CA LYS A 357 -4.66 -17.61 -6.36
C LYS A 357 -4.95 -16.17 -5.92
N GLN A 358 -4.49 -15.75 -4.75
CA GLN A 358 -4.64 -14.36 -4.28
C GLN A 358 -3.98 -13.34 -5.23
N ALA A 359 -2.78 -13.63 -5.74
CA ALA A 359 -2.06 -12.76 -6.66
C ALA A 359 -2.82 -12.53 -7.98
N ILE A 360 -3.36 -13.61 -8.57
CA ILE A 360 -4.18 -13.54 -9.79
C ILE A 360 -5.45 -12.75 -9.52
N TRP A 361 -6.15 -13.04 -8.42
CA TRP A 361 -7.39 -12.34 -8.09
C TRP A 361 -7.17 -10.84 -7.89
N LEU A 362 -6.11 -10.47 -7.14
CA LEU A 362 -5.74 -9.06 -6.97
C LEU A 362 -5.48 -8.39 -8.31
N HIS A 363 -4.68 -9.01 -9.18
CA HIS A 363 -4.38 -8.44 -10.50
C HIS A 363 -5.65 -8.26 -11.34
N PHE A 364 -6.55 -9.25 -11.32
CA PHE A 364 -7.82 -9.16 -12.01
C PHE A 364 -8.67 -7.98 -11.51
N ILE A 365 -8.95 -7.90 -10.21
CA ILE A 365 -9.89 -6.90 -9.68
C ILE A 365 -9.29 -5.51 -9.50
N LYS A 366 -7.96 -5.37 -9.40
CA LYS A 366 -7.29 -4.07 -9.17
C LYS A 366 -6.63 -3.52 -10.41
N TYR A 367 -6.43 -4.34 -11.45
CA TYR A 367 -5.88 -3.88 -12.71
C TYR A 367 -6.77 -4.22 -13.90
N GLU A 368 -6.87 -5.48 -14.33
CA GLU A 368 -7.53 -5.82 -15.61
C GLU A 368 -8.99 -5.36 -15.68
N LEU A 369 -9.79 -5.69 -14.66
CA LEU A 369 -11.19 -5.28 -14.58
C LEU A 369 -11.33 -3.77 -14.34
N THR A 370 -10.55 -3.20 -13.42
CA THR A 370 -10.57 -1.76 -13.12
C THR A 370 -10.21 -0.92 -14.34
N ASN A 371 -9.15 -1.30 -15.05
CA ASN A 371 -8.69 -0.63 -16.26
C ASN A 371 -9.73 -0.75 -17.39
N TYR A 372 -10.36 -1.92 -17.53
CA TYR A 372 -11.47 -2.10 -18.44
C TYR A 372 -12.64 -1.17 -18.10
N ILE A 373 -13.06 -1.11 -16.84
CA ILE A 373 -14.14 -0.23 -16.38
C ILE A 373 -13.83 1.23 -16.68
N ILE A 374 -12.65 1.72 -16.28
CA ILE A 374 -12.25 3.12 -16.51
C ILE A 374 -12.19 3.41 -18.01
N GLY A 375 -11.61 2.50 -18.82
CA GLY A 375 -11.50 2.68 -20.27
C GLY A 375 -12.82 2.59 -21.03
N THR A 376 -13.81 1.83 -20.54
CA THR A 376 -15.14 1.71 -21.14
C THR A 376 -16.05 2.87 -20.76
N ILE A 377 -16.01 3.30 -19.49
CA ILE A 377 -16.85 4.39 -18.99
C ILE A 377 -16.28 5.77 -19.36
N GLN A 378 -14.95 5.89 -19.43
CA GLN A 378 -14.24 7.14 -19.71
C GLN A 378 -14.73 8.29 -18.81
N PRO A 379 -14.70 8.13 -17.47
CA PRO A 379 -15.21 9.17 -16.57
C PRO A 379 -14.29 10.39 -16.58
N ASN A 380 -14.75 11.53 -16.08
CA ASN A 380 -13.87 12.67 -15.78
C ASN A 380 -12.98 12.38 -14.57
N SER A 381 -13.46 11.55 -13.64
CA SER A 381 -12.73 11.23 -12.42
C SER A 381 -13.13 9.91 -11.79
N PHE A 382 -12.31 9.42 -10.87
CA PHE A 382 -12.62 8.26 -10.05
C PHE A 382 -11.94 8.33 -8.68
N ASN A 383 -12.32 7.45 -7.76
CA ASN A 383 -11.64 7.27 -6.48
C ASN A 383 -11.62 5.80 -6.06
N PHE A 384 -10.65 5.42 -5.23
CA PHE A 384 -10.62 4.16 -4.50
C PHE A 384 -10.81 4.40 -3.01
N SER A 385 -12.00 4.15 -2.48
CA SER A 385 -12.32 4.48 -1.09
C SER A 385 -12.67 3.25 -0.25
N CYS A 386 -12.00 3.16 0.89
CA CYS A 386 -12.45 2.40 2.05
C CYS A 386 -12.81 3.37 3.18
N LYS A 387 -12.89 2.91 4.43
CA LYS A 387 -13.22 3.77 5.59
C LYS A 387 -12.45 5.09 5.58
N ASP A 388 -11.12 5.04 5.46
CA ASP A 388 -10.25 6.23 5.45
C ASP A 388 -9.51 6.44 4.11
N ALA A 389 -9.74 5.57 3.11
CA ALA A 389 -8.97 5.52 1.85
C ALA A 389 -7.43 5.48 2.04
N ILE A 390 -6.98 4.72 3.04
CA ILE A 390 -5.55 4.49 3.32
C ILE A 390 -5.13 3.05 3.02
N ASP A 391 -5.60 2.01 3.71
CA ASP A 391 -5.04 0.66 3.53
C ASP A 391 -5.61 -0.02 2.27
N ARG A 392 -6.91 -0.33 2.28
CA ARG A 392 -7.61 -0.92 1.12
C ARG A 392 -7.64 0.01 -0.09
N GLY A 393 -7.78 1.32 0.14
CA GLY A 393 -7.76 2.35 -0.89
C GLY A 393 -6.39 2.51 -1.54
N ALA A 394 -5.31 2.63 -0.75
CA ALA A 394 -3.96 2.68 -1.31
C ALA A 394 -3.55 1.36 -1.95
N LEU A 395 -4.02 0.19 -1.47
CA LEU A 395 -3.79 -1.07 -2.18
C LEU A 395 -4.30 -1.04 -3.61
N SER A 396 -5.55 -0.60 -3.82
CA SER A 396 -6.12 -0.52 -5.18
C SER A 396 -5.42 0.52 -6.02
N SER A 397 -5.28 1.73 -5.49
CA SER A 397 -4.65 2.87 -6.17
C SER A 397 -3.19 2.59 -6.55
N SER A 398 -2.35 2.18 -5.59
CA SER A 398 -0.91 1.97 -5.83
C SER A 398 -0.67 0.82 -6.82
N TYR A 399 -1.44 -0.25 -6.72
CA TYR A 399 -1.30 -1.39 -7.64
C TYR A 399 -1.79 -1.04 -9.05
N TYR A 400 -2.96 -0.41 -9.17
CA TYR A 400 -3.50 0.03 -10.46
C TYR A 400 -2.52 0.93 -11.20
N ASN A 401 -2.06 2.00 -10.53
CA ASN A 401 -1.17 3.01 -11.12
C ASN A 401 0.22 2.42 -11.45
N LEU A 402 0.77 1.52 -10.63
CA LEU A 402 2.04 0.84 -10.93
C LEU A 402 1.93 0.03 -12.24
N ILE A 403 0.96 -0.87 -12.34
CA ILE A 403 0.82 -1.73 -13.52
C ILE A 403 0.43 -0.89 -14.75
N ARG A 404 -0.45 0.10 -14.60
CA ARG A 404 -0.83 1.02 -15.70
C ARG A 404 0.39 1.75 -16.26
N SER A 405 1.24 2.30 -15.39
CA SER A 405 2.46 2.99 -15.81
C SER A 405 3.42 2.08 -16.58
N PHE A 406 3.49 0.80 -16.20
CA PHE A 406 4.33 -0.20 -16.88
C PHE A 406 3.79 -0.57 -18.26
N GLU A 407 2.47 -0.69 -18.42
CA GLU A 407 1.84 -0.97 -19.72
C GLU A 407 1.90 0.24 -20.68
N LEU A 408 1.88 1.46 -20.15
CA LEU A 408 2.04 2.69 -20.92
C LEU A 408 3.50 3.02 -21.28
N ASN A 409 4.46 2.25 -20.77
CA ASN A 409 5.90 2.52 -20.91
C ASN A 409 6.36 3.89 -20.39
N THR A 410 5.63 4.45 -19.43
CA THR A 410 6.02 5.62 -18.64
C THR A 410 6.01 5.20 -17.17
N PRO A 411 6.94 4.33 -16.73
CA PRO A 411 6.85 3.70 -15.41
C PRO A 411 7.02 4.70 -14.27
N ILE A 412 6.20 4.58 -13.23
CA ILE A 412 6.40 5.34 -12.00
C ILE A 412 7.71 4.92 -11.32
N THR A 413 8.32 5.87 -10.62
CA THR A 413 9.57 5.60 -9.89
C THR A 413 9.31 4.78 -8.61
N ARG A 414 10.34 4.09 -8.11
CA ARG A 414 10.32 3.46 -6.78
C ARG A 414 9.83 4.41 -5.69
N LYS A 415 10.34 5.66 -5.70
CA LYS A 415 10.03 6.65 -4.66
C LYS A 415 8.56 7.03 -4.68
N GLU A 416 8.03 7.26 -5.88
CA GLU A 416 6.61 7.54 -6.12
C GLU A 416 5.73 6.37 -5.67
N PHE A 417 6.08 5.13 -6.03
CA PHE A 417 5.36 3.93 -5.60
C PHE A 417 5.35 3.77 -4.06
N GLU A 418 6.49 3.96 -3.39
CA GLU A 418 6.58 3.88 -1.93
C GLU A 418 5.72 4.95 -1.23
N ARG A 419 5.71 6.19 -1.73
CA ARG A 419 4.83 7.24 -1.21
C ARG A 419 3.36 6.89 -1.43
N SER A 420 3.01 6.35 -2.60
CA SER A 420 1.62 5.98 -2.92
C SER A 420 1.04 4.94 -1.96
N ILE A 421 1.91 4.06 -1.42
CA ILE A 421 1.58 3.04 -0.42
C ILE A 421 1.38 3.64 0.98
N ASP A 422 2.32 4.46 1.46
CA ASP A 422 2.41 4.79 2.89
C ASP A 422 1.97 6.22 3.26
N ALA A 423 2.08 7.20 2.35
CA ALA A 423 1.86 8.62 2.67
C ALA A 423 0.47 8.88 3.23
N ALA A 424 -0.54 8.30 2.58
CA ALA A 424 -1.93 8.40 3.00
C ALA A 424 -2.14 7.88 4.44
N ALA A 425 -1.56 6.73 4.78
CA ALA A 425 -1.68 6.13 6.11
C ALA A 425 -0.90 6.92 7.17
N ALA A 426 0.27 7.46 6.82
CA ALA A 426 1.09 8.27 7.71
C ALA A 426 0.35 9.55 8.10
N SER A 427 -0.19 10.27 7.12
CA SER A 427 -0.87 11.55 7.33
C SER A 427 -2.23 11.42 8.05
N ILE A 428 -2.92 10.28 7.95
CA ILE A 428 -4.25 10.09 8.55
C ILE A 428 -4.22 9.31 9.86
N LYS A 429 -3.38 8.28 9.98
CA LYS A 429 -3.35 7.37 11.15
C LYS A 429 -1.99 7.30 11.86
N GLY A 430 -1.02 8.13 11.48
CA GLY A 430 0.29 8.18 12.13
C GLY A 430 1.14 6.91 11.93
N ARG A 431 0.92 6.15 10.86
CA ARG A 431 1.61 4.87 10.60
C ARG A 431 1.75 4.55 9.12
N GLY A 432 2.65 3.62 8.76
CA GLY A 432 2.64 3.03 7.43
C GLY A 432 1.41 2.15 7.17
N MET A 433 1.26 1.70 5.92
CA MET A 433 0.20 0.75 5.55
C MET A 433 0.33 -0.56 6.34
N ASN A 434 -0.80 -1.14 6.72
CA ASN A 434 -0.85 -2.38 7.51
C ASN A 434 -0.56 -3.64 6.66
N PHE A 435 -1.15 -4.79 7.01
CA PHE A 435 -0.94 -6.06 6.30
C PHE A 435 -1.29 -6.01 4.80
N HIS A 436 -2.08 -5.05 4.31
CA HIS A 436 -2.37 -4.90 2.88
C HIS A 436 -1.09 -4.73 2.04
N ARG A 437 0.01 -4.20 2.63
CA ARG A 437 1.34 -4.20 2.00
C ARG A 437 1.82 -5.60 1.61
N LYS A 438 1.48 -6.63 2.40
CA LYS A 438 1.85 -8.02 2.14
C LYS A 438 1.06 -8.62 0.99
N ILE A 439 -0.19 -8.19 0.79
CA ILE A 439 -1.01 -8.60 -0.34
C ILE A 439 -0.47 -7.98 -1.64
N ILE A 440 -0.12 -6.67 -1.62
CA ILE A 440 0.58 -6.03 -2.75
C ILE A 440 1.89 -6.76 -3.03
N TRP A 441 2.69 -7.01 -1.99
CA TRP A 441 3.95 -7.72 -2.13
C TRP A 441 3.76 -9.11 -2.76
N ASN A 442 2.75 -9.86 -2.35
CA ASN A 442 2.47 -11.19 -2.89
C ASN A 442 2.15 -11.13 -4.40
N ALA A 443 1.26 -10.23 -4.80
CA ALA A 443 0.93 -10.04 -6.21
C ALA A 443 2.14 -9.58 -7.05
N LEU A 444 3.00 -8.74 -6.48
CA LEU A 444 4.24 -8.32 -7.15
C LEU A 444 5.30 -9.41 -7.15
N ASN A 445 5.36 -10.28 -6.14
CA ASN A 445 6.28 -11.41 -6.11
C ASN A 445 6.02 -12.37 -7.28
N VAL A 446 4.75 -12.75 -7.48
CA VAL A 446 4.34 -13.60 -8.59
C VAL A 446 4.57 -12.90 -9.94
N TYR A 447 4.17 -11.62 -10.05
CA TYR A 447 4.39 -10.83 -11.27
C TYR A 447 5.87 -10.69 -11.65
N VAL A 448 6.75 -10.41 -10.67
CA VAL A 448 8.18 -10.27 -10.91
C VAL A 448 8.79 -11.60 -11.36
N ASN A 449 8.36 -12.72 -10.79
CA ASN A 449 8.85 -14.03 -11.23
C ASN A 449 8.45 -14.33 -12.68
N ALA A 450 7.20 -14.03 -13.04
CA ALA A 450 6.71 -14.20 -14.41
C ALA A 450 7.40 -13.30 -15.43
N ASN A 451 7.79 -12.08 -15.02
CA ASN A 451 8.31 -11.05 -15.90
C ASN A 451 9.79 -10.72 -15.66
N TYR A 452 10.52 -11.57 -14.97
CA TYR A 452 11.86 -11.28 -14.45
C TYR A 452 12.82 -10.77 -15.52
N VAL A 453 12.92 -11.49 -16.64
CA VAL A 453 13.82 -11.14 -17.75
C VAL A 453 13.49 -9.77 -18.33
N LYS A 454 12.19 -9.47 -18.53
CA LYS A 454 11.72 -8.19 -19.09
C LYS A 454 11.96 -7.03 -18.12
N LEU A 455 11.72 -7.26 -16.83
CA LEU A 455 11.95 -6.26 -15.78
C LEU A 455 13.44 -5.96 -15.62
N LEU A 456 14.29 -6.99 -15.65
CA LEU A 456 15.72 -6.82 -15.53
C LEU A 456 16.32 -6.03 -16.71
N ALA A 457 15.86 -6.32 -17.92
CA ALA A 457 16.32 -5.64 -19.13
C ALA A 457 15.86 -4.18 -19.25
N ASN A 458 14.94 -3.72 -18.39
CA ASN A 458 14.43 -2.34 -18.41
C ASN A 458 14.88 -1.60 -17.12
N PRO A 459 15.86 -0.67 -17.21
CA PRO A 459 16.38 0.05 -16.06
C PRO A 459 15.33 0.83 -15.24
N GLU A 460 14.28 1.33 -15.90
CA GLU A 460 13.23 2.10 -15.24
C GLU A 460 12.21 1.23 -14.48
N LYS A 461 12.17 -0.08 -14.77
CA LYS A 461 11.28 -1.05 -14.12
C LYS A 461 12.02 -2.03 -13.20
N SER A 462 13.32 -2.20 -13.39
CA SER A 462 14.16 -3.19 -12.69
C SER A 462 14.18 -3.01 -11.17
N TRP A 463 14.02 -1.77 -10.69
CA TRP A 463 13.93 -1.45 -9.25
C TRP A 463 12.86 -2.26 -8.51
N LEU A 464 11.82 -2.74 -9.22
CA LEU A 464 10.75 -3.54 -8.64
C LEU A 464 11.25 -4.88 -8.09
N ILE A 465 12.26 -5.47 -8.74
CA ILE A 465 12.93 -6.71 -8.29
C ILE A 465 13.55 -6.46 -6.91
N TYR A 466 14.36 -5.41 -6.79
CA TYR A 466 15.00 -5.04 -5.53
C TYR A 466 13.98 -4.65 -4.45
N TRP A 467 12.95 -3.88 -4.81
CA TRP A 467 11.89 -3.50 -3.88
C TRP A 467 11.16 -4.73 -3.32
N ARG A 468 10.82 -5.70 -4.18
CA ARG A 468 10.21 -6.97 -3.75
C ARG A 468 11.09 -7.66 -2.74
N ASP A 469 12.37 -7.83 -3.04
CA ASP A 469 13.28 -8.57 -2.18
C ASP A 469 13.41 -7.90 -0.81
N MET A 470 13.64 -6.58 -0.78
CA MET A 470 13.78 -5.80 0.47
C MET A 470 12.51 -5.75 1.33
N ASN A 471 11.34 -5.93 0.72
CA ASN A 471 10.04 -5.93 1.41
C ASN A 471 9.51 -7.35 1.69
N CYS A 472 10.32 -8.39 1.49
CA CYS A 472 9.92 -9.79 1.67
C CYS A 472 9.40 -10.10 3.08
N PRO A 473 8.16 -10.60 3.22
CA PRO A 473 7.64 -11.11 4.49
C PRO A 473 8.47 -12.29 5.01
N HIS A 474 8.58 -12.41 6.33
CA HIS A 474 9.36 -13.48 6.96
C HIS A 474 9.02 -14.89 6.47
N SER A 475 7.72 -15.21 6.36
CA SER A 475 7.24 -16.51 5.92
C SER A 475 7.53 -16.84 4.45
N GLN A 476 8.01 -15.88 3.66
CA GLN A 476 8.27 -16.01 2.23
C GLN A 476 9.77 -15.96 1.90
N ALA A 477 10.61 -15.69 2.90
CA ALA A 477 12.03 -15.41 2.69
C ALA A 477 12.82 -16.62 2.18
N GLU A 478 12.47 -17.82 2.63
CA GLU A 478 13.14 -19.06 2.22
C GLU A 478 12.89 -19.38 0.74
N GLU A 479 11.62 -19.40 0.34
CA GLU A 479 11.24 -19.66 -1.05
C GLU A 479 11.80 -18.58 -1.99
N LEU A 480 11.69 -17.30 -1.61
CA LEU A 480 12.24 -16.23 -2.43
C LEU A 480 13.77 -16.28 -2.51
N LEU A 481 14.47 -16.65 -1.43
CA LEU A 481 15.93 -16.82 -1.46
C LEU A 481 16.36 -17.84 -2.51
N LYS A 482 15.69 -18.99 -2.58
CA LYS A 482 15.98 -20.02 -3.58
C LYS A 482 15.84 -19.47 -5.00
N ILE A 483 14.72 -18.83 -5.29
CA ILE A 483 14.44 -18.22 -6.60
C ILE A 483 15.50 -17.15 -6.94
N ARG A 484 15.86 -16.30 -5.98
CA ARG A 484 16.87 -15.23 -6.18
C ARG A 484 18.27 -15.78 -6.40
N LEU A 485 18.65 -16.85 -5.72
CA LEU A 485 19.95 -17.50 -5.93
C LEU A 485 20.07 -17.98 -7.38
N GLU A 486 19.09 -18.74 -7.87
CA GLU A 486 19.07 -19.24 -9.25
C GLU A 486 19.12 -18.09 -10.27
N GLN A 487 18.27 -17.07 -10.07
CA GLN A 487 18.21 -15.90 -10.93
C GLN A 487 19.53 -15.11 -10.96
N THR A 488 20.15 -14.89 -9.80
CA THR A 488 21.38 -14.09 -9.68
C THR A 488 22.59 -14.88 -10.19
N MET A 489 22.68 -16.18 -9.92
CA MET A 489 23.72 -17.03 -10.50
C MET A 489 23.65 -17.02 -12.03
N LYS A 490 22.44 -17.05 -12.60
CA LYS A 490 22.26 -16.93 -14.06
C LYS A 490 22.75 -15.58 -14.60
N GLN A 491 22.48 -14.48 -13.89
CA GLN A 491 22.99 -13.16 -14.26
C GLN A 491 24.53 -13.14 -14.31
N PHE A 492 25.19 -13.62 -13.27
CA PHE A 492 26.65 -13.66 -13.23
C PHE A 492 27.24 -14.56 -14.32
N LYS A 493 26.62 -15.72 -14.61
CA LYS A 493 27.04 -16.59 -15.72
C LYS A 493 26.96 -15.89 -17.09
N GLN A 494 26.04 -14.95 -17.24
CA GLN A 494 25.81 -14.18 -18.47
C GLN A 494 26.68 -12.91 -18.58
N LEU A 495 27.51 -12.60 -17.58
CA LEU A 495 28.46 -11.49 -17.69
C LEU A 495 29.47 -11.74 -18.83
N PRO A 496 29.87 -10.68 -19.56
CA PRO A 496 30.89 -10.77 -20.61
C PRO A 496 32.21 -11.35 -20.09
N GLU A 497 33.02 -11.91 -20.99
CA GLU A 497 34.35 -12.45 -20.69
C GLU A 497 35.43 -11.39 -20.92
N ASP A 498 35.23 -10.19 -20.36
CA ASP A 498 36.25 -9.15 -20.28
C ASP A 498 36.94 -9.14 -18.91
N GLU A 499 38.16 -8.61 -18.84
CA GLU A 499 38.99 -8.62 -17.63
C GLU A 499 38.30 -7.95 -16.43
N LYS A 500 37.46 -6.93 -16.68
CA LYS A 500 36.68 -6.21 -15.65
C LYS A 500 35.58 -7.11 -15.08
N SER A 501 34.87 -7.83 -15.95
CA SER A 501 33.73 -8.67 -15.63
C SER A 501 34.14 -10.04 -15.10
N GLU A 502 35.32 -10.55 -15.46
CA GLU A 502 35.81 -11.87 -15.06
C GLU A 502 36.00 -11.97 -13.54
N ASN A 503 36.59 -10.94 -12.92
CA ASN A 503 36.76 -10.90 -11.47
C ASN A 503 35.43 -10.81 -10.72
N SER A 504 34.52 -9.93 -11.14
CA SER A 504 33.16 -9.83 -10.59
C SER A 504 32.37 -11.13 -10.79
N LYS A 505 32.51 -11.77 -11.95
CA LYS A 505 31.88 -13.07 -12.29
C LYS A 505 32.34 -14.17 -11.35
N ARG A 506 33.65 -14.36 -11.22
CA ARG A 506 34.25 -15.40 -10.37
C ARG A 506 33.83 -15.24 -8.91
N LEU A 507 34.02 -14.05 -8.33
CA LEU A 507 33.74 -13.82 -6.91
C LEU A 507 32.24 -13.77 -6.61
N GLY A 508 31.44 -13.20 -7.51
CA GLY A 508 29.99 -13.23 -7.39
C GLY A 508 29.44 -14.67 -7.37
N LEU A 509 29.90 -15.53 -8.28
CA LEU A 509 29.50 -16.95 -8.30
C LEU A 509 29.99 -17.73 -7.08
N GLN A 510 31.21 -17.46 -6.61
CA GLN A 510 31.74 -18.05 -5.39
C GLN A 510 30.86 -17.70 -4.19
N LEU A 511 30.57 -16.40 -4.01
CA LEU A 511 29.71 -15.90 -2.93
C LEU A 511 28.32 -16.53 -2.97
N LEU A 512 27.68 -16.59 -4.15
CA LEU A 512 26.36 -17.20 -4.30
C LEU A 512 26.37 -18.70 -3.99
N SER A 513 27.48 -19.39 -4.29
CA SER A 513 27.66 -20.81 -3.94
C SER A 513 27.79 -21.01 -2.44
N THR A 514 28.51 -20.12 -1.73
CA THR A 514 28.56 -20.12 -0.26
C THR A 514 27.17 -19.89 0.35
N ILE A 515 26.37 -18.97 -0.20
CA ILE A 515 24.99 -18.74 0.25
C ILE A 515 24.11 -19.96 -0.01
N LEU A 516 24.25 -20.63 -1.17
CA LEU A 516 23.52 -21.85 -1.48
C LEU A 516 23.83 -22.96 -0.47
N LYS A 517 25.11 -23.19 -0.15
CA LYS A 517 25.55 -24.14 0.88
C LYS A 517 24.93 -23.82 2.25
N LEU A 518 25.00 -22.56 2.68
CA LEU A 518 24.36 -22.11 3.94
C LEU A 518 22.84 -22.33 3.91
N ASN A 519 22.21 -22.14 2.76
CA ASN A 519 20.78 -22.37 2.60
C ASN A 519 20.42 -23.85 2.79
N GLU A 520 21.15 -24.75 2.14
CA GLU A 520 21.01 -26.21 2.22
C GLU A 520 21.27 -26.77 3.61
N GLN A 521 22.23 -26.18 4.34
CA GLN A 521 22.51 -26.47 5.76
C GLN A 521 21.39 -26.03 6.73
N LYS A 522 20.28 -25.46 6.23
CA LYS A 522 19.14 -25.00 7.03
C LYS A 522 19.52 -24.01 8.15
N VAL A 523 20.56 -23.19 7.97
CA VAL A 523 20.91 -22.15 8.95
C VAL A 523 19.77 -21.13 9.10
N SER A 524 19.65 -20.52 10.27
CA SER A 524 18.73 -19.41 10.51
C SER A 524 19.12 -18.18 9.67
N GLY A 525 18.24 -17.18 9.57
CA GLY A 525 18.58 -15.90 8.94
C GLY A 525 18.40 -15.86 7.42
N LYS A 526 17.46 -16.63 6.85
CA LYS A 526 17.12 -16.60 5.41
C LYS A 526 16.89 -15.19 4.85
N ARG A 527 16.28 -14.30 5.65
CA ARG A 527 16.11 -12.87 5.30
C ARG A 527 17.41 -12.09 5.16
N LEU A 528 18.43 -12.43 5.94
CA LEU A 528 19.77 -11.84 5.84
C LEU A 528 20.45 -12.32 4.56
N LEU A 529 20.40 -13.62 4.29
CA LEU A 529 20.95 -14.22 3.07
C LEU A 529 20.26 -13.66 1.82
N LEU A 530 18.94 -13.51 1.85
CA LEU A 530 18.18 -12.85 0.77
C LEU A 530 18.68 -11.42 0.54
N GLU A 531 18.90 -10.66 1.61
CA GLU A 531 19.44 -9.31 1.49
C GLU A 531 20.82 -9.29 0.85
N VAL A 532 21.70 -10.24 1.20
CA VAL A 532 23.01 -10.39 0.56
C VAL A 532 22.84 -10.60 -0.94
N VAL A 533 22.10 -11.63 -1.36
CA VAL A 533 21.88 -11.96 -2.78
C VAL A 533 21.34 -10.74 -3.56
N SER A 534 20.34 -10.06 -3.01
CA SER A 534 19.74 -8.90 -3.66
C SER A 534 20.70 -7.72 -3.78
N ARG A 535 21.54 -7.46 -2.76
CA ARG A 535 22.55 -6.38 -2.83
C ARG A 535 23.72 -6.74 -3.72
N THR A 536 24.13 -8.00 -3.79
CA THR A 536 25.14 -8.48 -4.74
C THR A 536 24.66 -8.23 -6.17
N SER A 537 23.41 -8.58 -6.48
CA SER A 537 22.78 -8.33 -7.77
C SER A 537 22.66 -6.83 -8.09
N ASP A 538 22.28 -6.00 -7.11
CA ASP A 538 22.15 -4.54 -7.27
C ASP A 538 23.49 -3.86 -7.54
N LEU A 539 24.55 -4.24 -6.83
CA LEU A 539 25.90 -3.68 -7.02
C LEU A 539 26.47 -3.98 -8.42
N MET A 540 26.15 -5.14 -8.96
CA MET A 540 26.56 -5.53 -10.32
C MET A 540 26.01 -4.56 -11.39
N HIS A 541 24.85 -3.94 -11.15
CA HIS A 541 24.20 -3.02 -12.09
C HIS A 541 24.44 -1.55 -11.74
N LEU A 542 24.46 -1.21 -10.45
CA LEU A 542 24.50 0.16 -9.93
C LEU A 542 25.36 0.24 -8.66
N SER A 543 26.65 0.50 -8.85
CA SER A 543 27.58 0.76 -7.75
C SER A 543 27.60 2.24 -7.37
N THR A 544 27.34 2.54 -6.09
CA THR A 544 27.45 3.88 -5.51
C THR A 544 28.21 3.79 -4.19
N LYS A 545 28.87 4.87 -3.76
CA LYS A 545 29.55 4.91 -2.45
C LYS A 545 28.63 4.48 -1.30
N LYS A 546 27.34 4.83 -1.36
CA LYS A 546 26.34 4.46 -0.36
C LYS A 546 25.96 2.98 -0.43
N SER A 547 25.75 2.42 -1.63
CA SER A 547 25.42 0.99 -1.77
C SER A 547 26.58 0.10 -1.34
N ILE A 548 27.82 0.47 -1.66
CA ILE A 548 29.04 -0.22 -1.23
C ILE A 548 29.17 -0.20 0.31
N LYS A 549 29.05 0.98 0.94
CA LYS A 549 29.11 1.09 2.41
C LYS A 549 28.03 0.27 3.11
N ASN A 550 26.81 0.26 2.58
CA ASN A 550 25.73 -0.55 3.12
C ASN A 550 26.01 -2.06 2.97
N TYR A 551 26.64 -2.48 1.86
CA TYR A 551 27.02 -3.87 1.63
C TYR A 551 28.17 -4.31 2.55
N GLN A 552 29.16 -3.46 2.79
CA GLN A 552 30.20 -3.71 3.79
C GLN A 552 29.63 -3.82 5.21
N SER A 553 28.68 -2.96 5.57
CA SER A 553 27.98 -3.08 6.86
C SER A 553 27.23 -4.41 6.99
N LEU A 554 26.68 -4.93 5.88
CA LEU A 554 25.99 -6.22 5.87
C LEU A 554 26.96 -7.39 6.14
N ALA A 555 28.21 -7.29 5.68
CA ALA A 555 29.25 -8.27 5.96
C ALA A 555 29.44 -8.48 7.48
N ASN A 556 29.46 -7.39 8.24
CA ASN A 556 29.62 -7.44 9.70
C ASN A 556 28.42 -8.11 10.39
N GLU A 557 27.20 -7.92 9.87
CA GLU A 557 25.99 -8.53 10.43
C GLU A 557 25.89 -10.05 10.22
N LEU A 558 26.68 -10.62 9.31
CA LEU A 558 26.74 -12.07 9.07
C LEU A 558 27.59 -12.80 10.11
N ARG A 559 28.59 -12.11 10.70
CA ARG A 559 29.49 -12.68 11.69
C ARG A 559 28.72 -12.99 12.98
N ILE A 560 28.97 -14.18 13.52
CA ILE A 560 28.34 -14.65 14.75
C ILE A 560 29.33 -14.50 15.89
N ASN A 561 29.00 -13.60 16.81
CA ASN A 561 29.74 -13.49 18.06
C ASN A 561 29.29 -14.62 18.99
N HIS A 562 30.25 -15.41 19.49
CA HIS A 562 30.05 -16.56 20.37
C HIS A 562 29.20 -17.72 19.78
N PRO A 563 29.71 -18.44 18.75
CA PRO A 563 28.99 -19.54 18.09
C PRO A 563 28.47 -20.63 19.04
N ALA A 564 29.21 -20.93 20.12
CA ALA A 564 28.82 -21.92 21.12
C ALA A 564 27.49 -21.60 21.81
N LEU A 565 27.16 -20.32 22.05
CA LEU A 565 25.90 -19.91 22.66
C LEU A 565 24.71 -20.18 21.72
N TYR A 566 24.90 -20.01 20.42
CA TYR A 566 23.88 -20.35 19.42
C TYR A 566 23.63 -21.86 19.33
N VAL A 567 24.69 -22.67 19.42
CA VAL A 567 24.56 -24.13 19.48
C VAL A 567 23.78 -24.54 20.73
N LEU A 568 24.20 -24.07 21.91
CA LEU A 568 23.54 -24.39 23.18
C LEU A 568 22.08 -23.95 23.21
N GLY A 569 21.80 -22.69 22.85
CA GLY A 569 20.43 -22.16 22.81
C GLY A 569 19.53 -22.90 21.82
N GLY A 570 20.06 -23.24 20.62
CA GLY A 570 19.33 -24.01 19.62
C GLY A 570 19.02 -25.44 20.07
N LEU A 571 19.98 -26.11 20.73
CA LEU A 571 19.77 -27.45 21.31
C LEU A 571 18.73 -27.43 22.44
N MET A 572 18.75 -26.40 23.30
CA MET A 572 17.73 -26.23 24.35
C MET A 572 16.33 -26.04 23.76
N GLU A 573 16.19 -25.20 22.73
CA GLU A 573 14.91 -24.98 22.07
C GLU A 573 14.42 -26.23 21.32
N LEU A 574 15.33 -26.98 20.69
CA LEU A 574 15.01 -28.27 20.06
C LEU A 574 14.51 -29.28 21.09
N LEU A 575 15.19 -29.38 22.24
CA LEU A 575 14.80 -30.27 23.34
C LEU A 575 13.44 -29.90 23.92
N LEU A 576 13.18 -28.60 24.15
CA LEU A 576 11.86 -28.10 24.55
C LEU A 576 10.79 -28.45 23.50
N GLY A 577 11.08 -28.21 22.22
CA GLY A 577 10.19 -28.56 21.11
C GLY A 577 9.85 -30.05 21.09
N ALA A 578 10.84 -30.92 21.28
CA ALA A 578 10.68 -32.38 21.31
C ALA A 578 9.84 -32.84 22.51
N ILE A 579 10.10 -32.29 23.72
CA ILE A 579 9.31 -32.58 24.94
C ILE A 579 7.83 -32.23 24.71
N PHE A 580 7.56 -31.08 24.08
CA PHE A 580 6.20 -30.64 23.80
C PHE A 580 5.59 -31.22 22.53
N TYR A 581 6.30 -32.05 21.76
CA TYR A 581 5.80 -32.55 20.47
C TYR A 581 4.56 -33.42 20.59
N LEU A 582 4.62 -34.48 21.39
CA LEU A 582 3.48 -35.37 21.62
C LEU A 582 2.34 -34.64 22.37
N PRO A 583 2.59 -33.90 23.49
CA PRO A 583 1.54 -33.18 24.19
C PRO A 583 0.85 -32.10 23.34
N SER A 584 1.57 -31.50 22.39
CA SER A 584 1.03 -30.48 21.50
C SER A 584 0.45 -31.06 20.20
N LEU A 585 0.28 -32.38 20.06
CA LEU A 585 -0.19 -33.00 18.81
C LEU A 585 0.62 -32.53 17.57
N GLY A 586 1.92 -32.33 17.73
CA GLY A 586 2.83 -31.89 16.67
C GLY A 586 2.89 -30.37 16.44
N TYR A 587 2.13 -29.55 17.18
CA TYR A 587 2.19 -28.08 17.03
C TYR A 587 3.57 -27.48 17.39
N SER A 588 4.39 -28.17 18.20
CA SER A 588 5.74 -27.74 18.53
C SER A 588 6.78 -27.98 17.42
N GLN A 589 6.43 -28.60 16.27
CA GLN A 589 7.37 -28.85 15.17
C GLN A 589 8.12 -27.57 14.73
N LYS A 590 7.42 -26.43 14.69
CA LYS A 590 8.04 -25.14 14.34
C LYS A 590 9.15 -24.72 15.30
N MET A 591 9.03 -25.08 16.58
CA MET A 591 10.05 -24.81 17.61
C MET A 591 11.25 -25.74 17.41
N ILE A 592 11.01 -27.02 17.06
CA ILE A 592 12.08 -27.97 16.71
C ILE A 592 12.87 -27.45 15.50
N ASP A 593 12.17 -27.05 14.43
CA ASP A 593 12.81 -26.52 13.22
C ASP A 593 13.61 -25.23 13.51
N HIS A 594 13.08 -24.36 14.37
CA HIS A 594 13.77 -23.13 14.78
C HIS A 594 15.00 -23.41 15.65
N GLY A 595 14.90 -24.34 16.61
CA GLY A 595 16.02 -24.78 17.43
C GLY A 595 17.15 -25.38 16.59
N LEU A 596 16.81 -26.27 15.65
CA LEU A 596 17.77 -26.85 14.71
C LEU A 596 18.45 -25.78 13.85
N ALA A 597 17.69 -24.85 13.29
CA ALA A 597 18.24 -23.77 12.47
C ALA A 597 19.17 -22.85 13.28
N THR A 598 18.84 -22.59 14.54
CA THR A 598 19.66 -21.80 15.47
C THR A 598 20.95 -22.52 15.84
N ALA A 599 20.88 -23.83 16.12
CA ALA A 599 22.06 -24.64 16.39
C ALA A 599 23.00 -24.70 15.17
N ASN A 600 22.45 -24.97 13.98
CA ASN A 600 23.20 -24.97 12.73
C ASN A 600 23.85 -23.61 12.45
N THR A 601 23.22 -22.52 12.88
CA THR A 601 23.81 -21.18 12.75
C THR A 601 25.11 -21.05 13.51
N GLY A 602 25.18 -21.57 14.74
CA GLY A 602 26.42 -21.63 15.51
C GLY A 602 27.43 -22.63 14.93
N PHE A 603 26.98 -23.82 14.54
CA PHE A 603 27.85 -24.87 13.99
C PHE A 603 28.54 -24.44 12.68
N PHE A 604 27.82 -23.75 11.79
CA PHE A 604 28.33 -23.25 10.51
C PHE A 604 28.76 -21.78 10.56
N ALA A 605 29.23 -21.29 11.72
CA ALA A 605 29.68 -19.90 11.87
C ALA A 605 30.92 -19.56 11.00
N SER A 606 31.78 -20.54 10.71
CA SER A 606 32.92 -20.39 9.80
C SER A 606 32.48 -20.11 8.36
N ASP A 607 31.48 -20.83 7.85
CA ASP A 607 30.91 -20.61 6.51
C ASP A 607 30.30 -19.18 6.40
N ARG A 608 29.71 -18.66 7.48
CA ARG A 608 29.23 -17.27 7.54
C ARG A 608 30.35 -16.23 7.59
N THR A 609 31.45 -16.54 8.27
CA THR A 609 32.64 -15.68 8.28
C THR A 609 33.28 -15.64 6.89
N LYS A 610 33.39 -16.79 6.23
CA LYS A 610 33.81 -16.89 4.83
C LYS A 610 32.92 -16.03 3.92
N LEU A 611 31.59 -16.11 4.06
CA LEU A 611 30.67 -15.27 3.30
C LEU A 611 30.87 -13.77 3.58
N SER A 612 31.13 -13.40 4.84
CA SER A 612 31.46 -12.01 5.22
C SER A 612 32.70 -11.51 4.48
N ASP A 613 33.75 -12.31 4.42
CA ASP A 613 35.00 -11.93 3.75
C ASP A 613 34.83 -11.86 2.22
N GLU A 614 34.07 -12.80 1.63
CA GLU A 614 33.71 -12.77 0.20
C GLU A 614 32.91 -11.51 -0.17
N ILE A 615 31.99 -11.06 0.70
CA ILE A 615 31.26 -9.80 0.52
C ILE A 615 32.21 -8.60 0.51
N LEU A 616 33.17 -8.56 1.44
CA LEU A 616 34.14 -7.46 1.52
C LEU A 616 35.02 -7.42 0.28
N GLN A 617 35.53 -8.57 -0.17
CA GLN A 617 36.31 -8.68 -1.41
C GLN A 617 35.51 -8.22 -2.63
N PHE A 618 34.27 -8.71 -2.78
CA PHE A 618 33.39 -8.29 -3.87
C PHE A 618 33.15 -6.77 -3.85
N SER A 619 32.94 -6.19 -2.66
CA SER A 619 32.72 -4.75 -2.51
C SER A 619 33.90 -3.89 -2.96
N LEU A 620 35.13 -4.38 -2.81
CA LEU A 620 36.34 -3.65 -3.20
C LEU A 620 36.49 -3.60 -4.73
N ILE A 621 36.17 -4.70 -5.42
CA ILE A 621 36.22 -4.76 -6.88
C ILE A 621 35.18 -3.82 -7.49
N GLU A 622 33.95 -3.86 -6.98
CA GLU A 622 32.90 -2.96 -7.45
C GLU A 622 33.20 -1.48 -7.13
N ALA A 623 33.90 -1.20 -6.02
CA ALA A 623 34.39 0.14 -5.72
C ALA A 623 35.48 0.62 -6.69
N HIS A 624 36.39 -0.27 -7.09
CA HIS A 624 37.44 0.04 -8.05
C HIS A 624 36.85 0.30 -9.45
N ASN A 625 35.92 -0.57 -9.87
CA ASN A 625 35.18 -0.44 -11.13
C ASN A 625 34.36 0.85 -11.23
N PHE A 626 33.91 1.41 -10.10
CA PHE A 626 33.22 2.69 -10.01
C PHE A 626 34.16 3.89 -10.21
N ASN A 627 35.40 3.85 -9.71
CA ASN A 627 36.33 4.98 -9.79
C ASN A 627 37.05 5.11 -11.15
N ILE A 628 36.82 4.15 -12.07
CA ILE A 628 37.40 4.11 -13.42
C ILE A 628 36.43 4.68 -14.48
N VAL A 629 35.18 4.97 -14.10
CA VAL A 629 34.14 5.64 -14.93
C VAL A 629 34.00 7.08 -14.47
#